data_AF-A0A7C2XC27-F1
#
_entry.id   AF-A0A7C2XC27-F1
#
_cell.length_a   1.000
_cell.length_b   1.000
_cell.length_c   1.000
_cell.angle_alpha   90.00
_cell.angle_beta   90.00
_cell.angle_gamma   90.00
#
_symmetry.space_group_name_H-M   'P 1'
#
loop_
_entity.id
_entity.type
_entity.pdbx_description
1 polymer ?
#
loop_
_entity_poly.entity_id
_entity_poly.type
_entity_poly.pdbx_seq_one_letter_code
_entity_poly.pdbx_strand_id
1 'polypeptide(L)'
;MRKEWIARSVVLVLVAAAITVPVAAWLARSRGIVMHARMAETGGWTPESLTVEVGQPLHLRLTSDDVMHSFAIGKSDEPPVDVIPGEITEVTLTFDEPGKYTFYCTRWCSVNHWRMRGTIEVTGPEAAAEAVEPPLYVTLGLDIDAEHHADVIPERKPSASLGAQLGADIPSEYQSREYYRSHSPAELWKALRAESSLSGLSDQEVWDLVAFVWQSNTTPQDLSVGQQLYTTNCAACHGETGAGDGVFADELDQPKTGEHAGMQTGEMTTAPTDFTEPEHVLAASPAHLQGKILRGGMGTGMPYWGPIFTEEQTWALVAYLWTFQFELEDGP
;
A
#
# COMPACT_ATOMS: atom_id res chain seq x y z
N MET A 1 35.99 14.53 -59.02
CA MET A 1 36.15 15.63 -58.04
C MET A 1 34.87 15.94 -57.25
N ARG A 2 33.77 16.45 -57.83
CA ARG A 2 32.56 16.84 -57.04
C ARG A 2 31.87 15.67 -56.31
N LYS A 3 31.77 14.49 -56.93
CA LYS A 3 31.11 13.31 -56.34
C LYS A 3 31.91 12.67 -55.19
N GLU A 4 33.23 12.62 -55.29
CA GLU A 4 34.10 12.13 -54.19
C GLU A 4 34.10 13.06 -52.99
N TRP A 5 34.05 14.38 -53.23
CA TRP A 5 33.99 15.35 -52.16
C TRP A 5 32.67 15.24 -51.37
N ILE A 6 31.54 15.09 -52.07
CA ILE A 6 30.23 14.83 -51.45
C ILE A 6 30.25 13.52 -50.66
N ALA A 7 30.79 12.43 -51.23
CA ALA A 7 30.87 11.14 -50.53
C ALA A 7 31.73 11.22 -49.25
N ARG A 8 32.87 11.91 -49.30
CA ARG A 8 33.74 12.11 -48.12
C ARG A 8 33.08 12.97 -47.05
N SER A 9 32.37 14.02 -47.44
CA SER A 9 31.60 14.86 -46.50
C SER A 9 30.47 14.08 -45.84
N VAL A 10 29.73 13.25 -46.58
CA VAL A 10 28.66 12.41 -46.02
C VAL A 10 29.23 11.40 -45.04
N VAL A 11 30.33 10.72 -45.38
CA VAL A 11 30.99 9.76 -44.48
C VAL A 11 31.51 10.45 -43.21
N LEU A 12 32.12 11.64 -43.32
CA LEU A 12 32.56 12.42 -42.16
C LEU A 12 31.40 12.82 -41.25
N VAL A 13 30.26 13.23 -41.81
CA VAL A 13 29.07 13.57 -41.04
C VAL A 13 28.50 12.34 -40.35
N LEU A 14 28.42 11.19 -41.03
CA LEU A 14 27.91 9.95 -40.45
C LEU A 14 28.83 9.42 -39.33
N VAL A 15 30.15 9.47 -39.51
CA VAL A 15 31.12 9.08 -38.48
C VAL A 15 31.07 10.05 -37.29
N ALA A 16 30.99 11.36 -37.54
CA ALA A 16 30.84 12.34 -36.48
C ALA A 16 29.52 12.14 -35.71
N ALA A 17 28.41 11.88 -36.39
CA ALA A 17 27.12 11.58 -35.75
C ALA A 17 27.18 10.28 -34.94
N ALA A 18 27.80 9.22 -35.46
CA ALA A 18 27.97 7.94 -34.78
C ALA A 18 28.82 8.03 -33.50
N ILE A 19 29.66 9.06 -33.35
CA ILE A 19 30.45 9.30 -32.14
C ILE A 19 29.74 10.31 -31.22
N THR A 20 29.25 11.42 -31.78
CA THR A 20 28.68 12.53 -30.99
C THR A 20 27.34 12.18 -30.37
N VAL A 21 26.48 11.40 -31.04
CA VAL A 21 25.17 11.01 -30.48
C VAL A 21 25.32 10.08 -29.26
N PRO A 22 26.12 9.00 -29.29
CA PRO A 22 26.35 8.19 -28.09
C PRO A 22 27.05 8.95 -26.97
N VAL A 23 28.02 9.82 -27.29
CA VAL A 23 28.73 10.63 -26.28
C VAL A 23 27.79 11.66 -25.65
N ALA A 24 26.91 12.29 -26.43
CA ALA A 24 25.91 13.22 -25.91
C ALA A 24 24.86 12.50 -25.04
N ALA A 25 24.39 11.32 -25.47
CA ALA A 25 23.48 10.49 -24.67
C ALA A 25 24.12 10.00 -23.36
N TRP A 26 25.40 9.61 -23.40
CA TRP A 26 26.16 9.23 -22.21
C TRP A 26 26.41 10.43 -21.28
N LEU A 27 26.75 11.61 -21.82
CA LEU A 27 26.88 12.85 -21.05
C LEU A 27 25.54 13.32 -20.44
N ALA A 28 24.41 13.06 -21.10
CA ALA A 28 23.09 13.34 -20.56
C ALA A 28 22.73 12.40 -19.40
N ARG A 29 22.98 11.08 -19.54
CA ARG A 29 22.76 10.10 -18.46
C ARG A 29 23.67 10.31 -17.24
N SER A 30 24.93 10.66 -17.47
CA SER A 30 25.89 10.93 -16.39
C SER A 30 25.62 12.22 -15.60
N ARG A 31 24.62 13.01 -16.00
CA ARG A 31 24.12 14.20 -15.27
C ARG A 31 22.95 13.90 -14.32
N GLY A 32 22.59 12.63 -14.11
CA GLY A 32 21.52 12.26 -13.18
C GLY A 32 21.76 12.74 -11.75
N ILE A 33 20.68 13.04 -11.04
CA ILE A 33 20.70 13.46 -9.64
C ILE A 33 21.13 12.27 -8.80
N VAL A 34 22.23 12.40 -8.04
CA VAL A 34 22.65 11.36 -7.10
C VAL A 34 21.80 11.45 -5.86
N MET A 35 21.09 10.37 -5.54
CA MET A 35 20.29 10.25 -4.34
C MET A 35 20.95 9.25 -3.39
N HIS A 36 21.14 9.67 -2.15
CA HIS A 36 21.65 8.84 -1.07
C HIS A 36 20.49 8.34 -0.22
N ALA A 37 20.45 7.03 0.00
CA ALA A 37 19.58 6.36 0.96
C ALA A 37 20.36 6.07 2.25
N ARG A 38 19.75 6.39 3.39
CA ARG A 38 20.20 6.06 4.74
C ARG A 38 18.99 5.63 5.55
N MET A 39 19.20 4.88 6.63
CA MET A 39 18.14 4.63 7.61
C MET A 39 17.48 5.95 8.05
N ALA A 40 16.19 5.90 8.39
CA ALA A 40 15.41 7.10 8.66
C ALA A 40 16.02 7.98 9.77
N GLU A 41 16.54 7.35 10.82
CA GLU A 41 17.20 7.99 11.97
C GLU A 41 18.55 8.65 11.63
N THR A 42 19.15 8.34 10.47
CA THR A 42 20.44 8.89 10.00
C THR A 42 20.30 9.80 8.78
N GLY A 43 19.07 10.16 8.40
CA GLY A 43 18.78 11.20 7.41
C GLY A 43 17.95 10.77 6.21
N GLY A 44 17.55 9.49 6.11
CA GLY A 44 16.62 9.05 5.07
C GLY A 44 17.14 9.28 3.64
N TRP A 45 16.24 9.75 2.76
CA TRP A 45 16.57 10.10 1.39
C TRP A 45 17.19 11.50 1.31
N THR A 46 18.29 11.64 0.56
CA THR A 46 18.88 12.95 0.25
C THR A 46 19.20 13.05 -1.24
N PRO A 47 18.62 14.00 -1.98
CA PRO A 47 17.55 14.91 -1.57
C PRO A 47 16.21 14.19 -1.29
N GLU A 48 15.41 14.73 -0.37
CA GLU A 48 14.04 14.23 -0.08
C GLU A 48 12.97 14.89 -0.96
N SER A 49 13.30 15.97 -1.65
CA SER A 49 12.41 16.70 -2.54
C SER A 49 13.05 16.91 -3.90
N LEU A 50 12.31 16.60 -4.96
CA LEU A 50 12.72 16.72 -6.34
C LEU A 50 11.68 17.53 -7.11
N THR A 51 12.08 18.13 -8.22
CA THR A 51 11.18 18.85 -9.12
C THR A 51 11.52 18.50 -10.56
N VAL A 52 10.49 18.28 -11.39
CA VAL A 52 10.62 18.01 -12.81
C VAL A 52 9.43 18.60 -13.56
N GLU A 53 9.55 18.88 -14.85
CA GLU A 53 8.42 19.28 -15.67
C GLU A 53 7.76 18.05 -16.32
N VAL A 54 6.45 18.12 -16.57
CA VAL A 54 5.70 17.08 -17.31
C VAL A 54 6.44 16.71 -18.61
N GLY A 55 6.58 15.41 -18.85
CA GLY A 55 7.26 14.85 -20.03
C GLY A 55 8.79 14.96 -20.04
N GLN A 56 9.42 15.64 -19.07
CA GLN A 56 10.88 15.65 -18.94
C GLN A 56 11.36 14.39 -18.20
N PRO A 57 12.39 13.68 -18.73
CA PRO A 57 12.94 12.52 -18.05
C PRO A 57 13.74 12.94 -16.81
N LEU A 58 13.35 12.43 -15.65
CA LEU A 58 14.06 12.56 -14.38
C LEU A 58 15.05 11.40 -14.23
N HIS A 59 16.32 11.66 -14.50
CA HIS A 59 17.39 10.68 -14.32
C HIS A 59 17.93 10.70 -12.88
N LEU A 60 17.76 9.60 -12.17
CA LEU A 60 18.20 9.40 -10.79
C LEU A 60 19.32 8.36 -10.74
N ARG A 61 20.29 8.60 -9.86
CA ARG A 61 21.41 7.69 -9.56
C ARG A 61 21.36 7.39 -8.06
N LEU A 62 20.76 6.27 -7.71
CA LEU A 62 20.50 5.88 -6.34
C LEU A 62 21.71 5.14 -5.77
N THR A 63 22.04 5.42 -4.52
CA THR A 63 23.08 4.70 -3.77
C THR A 63 22.72 4.65 -2.29
N SER A 64 23.26 3.68 -1.56
CA SER A 64 23.10 3.58 -0.11
C SER A 64 24.41 3.84 0.60
N ASP A 65 24.34 4.61 1.71
CA ASP A 65 25.49 4.89 2.57
C ASP A 65 25.57 3.93 3.78
N ASP A 66 24.59 3.05 3.98
CA ASP A 66 24.54 2.12 5.13
C ASP A 66 24.10 0.69 4.76
N VAL A 67 22.80 0.41 4.69
CA VAL A 67 22.20 -0.92 4.48
C VAL A 67 21.45 -0.99 3.16
N MET A 68 20.94 -2.17 2.80
CA MET A 68 20.08 -2.29 1.62
C MET A 68 18.78 -1.52 1.83
N HIS A 69 18.44 -0.69 0.85
CA HIS A 69 17.16 0.01 0.75
C HIS A 69 16.48 -0.39 -0.55
N SER A 70 15.31 0.18 -0.82
CA SER A 70 14.71 0.16 -2.15
C SER A 70 14.05 1.49 -2.45
N PHE A 71 13.73 1.71 -3.71
CA PHE A 71 13.06 2.91 -4.21
C PHE A 71 11.83 2.50 -5.01
N ALA A 72 10.67 3.01 -4.62
CA ALA A 72 9.40 2.84 -5.32
C ALA A 72 8.65 4.16 -5.43
N ILE A 73 7.84 4.30 -6.46
CA ILE A 73 6.91 5.42 -6.62
C ILE A 73 5.54 4.98 -6.10
N GLY A 74 4.92 5.80 -5.25
CA GLY A 74 3.55 5.59 -4.79
C GLY A 74 2.56 5.77 -5.94
N LYS A 75 1.46 5.01 -5.92
CA LYS A 75 0.43 4.97 -6.95
C LYS A 75 0.96 4.61 -8.34
N SER A 76 2.02 3.81 -8.37
CA SER A 76 2.65 3.29 -9.58
C SER A 76 2.65 1.76 -9.54
N ASP A 77 2.50 1.14 -10.71
CA ASP A 77 2.60 -0.31 -10.89
C ASP A 77 4.04 -0.78 -11.13
N GLU A 78 4.98 0.15 -11.32
CA GLU A 78 6.40 -0.16 -11.46
C GLU A 78 6.96 -0.83 -10.19
N PRO A 79 7.71 -1.94 -10.33
CA PRO A 79 8.24 -2.67 -9.19
C PRO A 79 9.29 -1.84 -8.43
N PRO A 80 9.44 -2.07 -7.11
CA PRO A 80 10.50 -1.43 -6.33
C PRO A 80 11.88 -1.82 -6.86
N VAL A 81 12.81 -0.87 -6.83
CA VAL A 81 14.19 -1.06 -7.26
C VAL A 81 15.08 -1.13 -6.02
N ASP A 82 15.87 -2.20 -5.89
CA ASP A 82 16.81 -2.34 -4.78
C ASP A 82 17.99 -1.34 -4.89
N VAL A 83 18.37 -0.76 -3.75
CA VAL A 83 19.46 0.20 -3.61
C VAL A 83 20.49 -0.38 -2.66
N ILE A 84 21.62 -0.81 -3.23
CA ILE A 84 22.64 -1.61 -2.55
C ILE A 84 23.83 -0.72 -2.15
N PRO A 85 24.36 -0.85 -0.92
CA PRO A 85 25.54 -0.11 -0.50
C PRO A 85 26.75 -0.34 -1.43
N GLY A 86 27.40 0.76 -1.83
CA GLY A 86 28.58 0.72 -2.70
C GLY A 86 28.28 0.58 -4.20
N GLU A 87 27.01 0.46 -4.59
CA GLU A 87 26.57 0.42 -6.00
C GLU A 87 25.80 1.68 -6.39
N ILE A 88 25.80 1.98 -7.69
CA ILE A 88 24.93 3.01 -8.27
C ILE A 88 23.84 2.30 -9.08
N THR A 89 22.59 2.48 -8.67
CA THR A 89 21.43 2.04 -9.43
C THR A 89 20.84 3.22 -10.19
N GLU A 90 20.71 3.12 -11.52
CA GLU A 90 20.15 4.21 -12.34
C GLU A 90 18.65 3.98 -12.58
N VAL A 91 17.83 5.00 -12.29
CA VAL A 91 16.39 5.00 -12.53
C VAL A 91 16.05 6.21 -13.40
N THR A 92 15.18 6.03 -14.39
CA THR A 92 14.66 7.14 -15.20
C THR A 92 13.15 7.14 -15.10
N LEU A 93 12.59 8.24 -14.61
CA LEU A 93 11.15 8.44 -14.44
C LEU A 93 10.67 9.50 -15.43
N THR A 94 9.46 9.33 -15.94
CA THR A 94 8.76 10.34 -16.74
C THR A 94 7.33 10.41 -16.23
N PHE A 95 6.83 11.63 -16.06
CA PHE A 95 5.48 11.87 -15.54
C PHE A 95 4.65 12.60 -16.61
N ASP A 96 3.45 12.10 -16.87
CA ASP A 96 2.55 12.62 -17.89
C ASP A 96 1.59 13.68 -17.35
N GLU A 97 1.45 13.78 -16.02
CA GLU A 97 0.54 14.70 -15.35
C GLU A 97 1.26 15.55 -14.30
N PRO A 98 0.88 16.83 -14.16
CA PRO A 98 1.40 17.66 -13.07
C PRO A 98 0.83 17.19 -11.73
N GLY A 99 1.62 17.31 -10.67
CA GLY A 99 1.18 16.89 -9.34
C GLY A 99 2.32 16.53 -8.42
N LYS A 100 1.95 16.05 -7.23
CA LYS A 100 2.91 15.64 -6.21
C LYS A 100 2.92 14.11 -6.09
N TYR A 101 4.03 13.51 -6.49
CA TYR A 101 4.26 12.08 -6.39
C TYR A 101 5.12 11.79 -5.16
N THR A 102 4.79 10.71 -4.44
CA THR A 102 5.58 10.27 -3.29
C THR A 102 6.47 9.11 -3.72
N PHE A 103 7.77 9.17 -3.45
CA PHE A 103 8.64 8.00 -3.52
C PHE A 103 8.94 7.51 -2.11
N TYR A 104 9.17 6.21 -1.95
CA TYR A 104 9.34 5.59 -0.64
C TYR A 104 10.21 4.33 -0.71
N CYS A 105 10.73 3.93 0.45
CA CYS A 105 11.45 2.68 0.64
C CYS A 105 10.47 1.55 0.94
N THR A 106 10.73 0.36 0.40
CA THR A 106 9.99 -0.90 0.64
C THR A 106 10.84 -1.97 1.33
N ARG A 107 12.11 -1.69 1.61
CA ARG A 107 13.04 -2.57 2.34
C ARG A 107 13.16 -2.12 3.79
N TRP A 108 12.44 -2.81 4.67
CA TRP A 108 12.40 -2.47 6.09
C TRP A 108 13.75 -2.67 6.77
N CYS A 109 14.35 -1.57 7.19
CA CYS A 109 15.66 -1.53 7.84
C CYS A 109 15.61 -1.08 9.32
N SER A 110 14.52 -0.45 9.76
CA SER A 110 14.26 -0.06 11.16
C SER A 110 12.76 0.19 11.40
N VAL A 111 12.33 0.35 12.66
CA VAL A 111 10.94 0.76 12.99
C VAL A 111 10.55 2.13 12.44
N ASN A 112 11.54 3.00 12.18
CA ASN A 112 11.32 4.31 11.56
C ASN A 112 11.28 4.26 10.02
N HIS A 113 11.38 3.06 9.42
CA HIS A 113 11.45 2.86 7.98
C HIS A 113 10.35 3.60 7.19
N TRP A 114 9.14 3.69 7.73
CA TRP A 114 8.03 4.43 7.10
C TRP A 114 8.32 5.93 6.84
N ARG A 115 9.32 6.51 7.51
CA ARG A 115 9.79 7.88 7.28
C ARG A 115 10.70 8.02 6.06
N MET A 116 11.18 6.90 5.49
CA MET A 116 12.02 6.89 4.28
C MET A 116 11.21 7.15 3.02
N ARG A 117 10.66 8.35 2.92
CA ARG A 117 9.88 8.83 1.80
C ARG A 117 10.24 10.26 1.45
N GLY A 118 10.04 10.60 0.19
CA GLY A 118 10.25 11.95 -0.33
C GLY A 118 9.25 12.24 -1.44
N THR A 119 9.40 13.40 -2.07
CA THR A 119 8.40 13.91 -3.00
C THR A 119 9.02 14.36 -4.31
N ILE A 120 8.36 14.06 -5.42
CA ILE A 120 8.65 14.63 -6.73
C ILE A 120 7.49 15.56 -7.07
N GLU A 121 7.79 16.85 -7.19
CA GLU A 121 6.85 17.86 -7.67
C GLU A 121 6.96 17.98 -9.18
N VAL A 122 5.91 17.57 -9.88
CA VAL A 122 5.83 17.63 -11.34
C VAL A 122 5.08 18.89 -11.73
N THR A 123 5.79 19.85 -12.32
CA THR A 123 5.21 21.12 -12.77
C THR A 123 4.75 21.04 -14.22
N GLY A 124 3.65 21.70 -14.55
CA GLY A 124 3.11 21.74 -15.90
C GLY A 124 1.90 22.66 -15.99
N PRO A 125 1.27 22.79 -17.17
CA PRO A 125 -0.04 23.43 -17.27
C PRO A 125 -0.99 22.66 -16.35
N GLU A 126 -1.55 23.36 -15.36
CA GLU A 126 -2.43 22.77 -14.36
C GLU A 126 -3.53 21.99 -15.07
N ALA A 127 -3.50 20.66 -14.93
CA ALA A 127 -4.64 19.84 -15.29
C ALA A 127 -5.82 20.33 -14.43
N ALA A 128 -7.03 20.34 -14.98
CA ALA A 128 -8.20 20.68 -14.18
C ALA A 128 -8.18 19.78 -12.94
N ALA A 129 -8.06 20.38 -11.75
CA ALA A 129 -7.99 19.62 -10.52
C ALA A 129 -9.24 18.73 -10.45
N GLU A 130 -9.04 17.42 -10.55
CA GLU A 130 -10.14 16.48 -10.32
C GLU A 130 -10.67 16.70 -8.91
N ALA A 131 -11.99 16.74 -8.79
CA ALA A 131 -12.62 16.88 -7.49
C ALA A 131 -12.22 15.66 -6.64
N VAL A 132 -11.42 15.88 -5.60
CA VAL A 132 -11.05 14.82 -4.67
C VAL A 132 -12.30 14.47 -3.87
N GLU A 133 -12.93 13.34 -4.20
CA GLU A 133 -14.02 12.81 -3.39
C GLU A 133 -13.47 12.41 -2.02
N PRO A 134 -14.16 12.80 -0.92
CA PRO A 134 -13.74 12.40 0.41
C PRO A 134 -13.75 10.87 0.53
N PRO A 135 -12.78 10.25 1.24
CA PRO A 135 -12.78 8.82 1.48
C PRO A 135 -14.07 8.33 2.13
N LEU A 136 -14.44 7.07 1.89
CA LEU A 136 -15.72 6.51 2.32
C LEU A 136 -15.94 6.57 3.83
N TYR A 137 -14.91 6.38 4.65
CA TYR A 137 -15.05 6.51 6.10
C TYR A 137 -15.46 7.93 6.54
N VAL A 138 -15.07 8.96 5.78
CA VAL A 138 -15.46 10.36 6.04
C VAL A 138 -16.91 10.60 5.65
N THR A 139 -17.34 10.11 4.49
CA THR A 139 -18.73 10.29 4.03
C THR A 139 -19.72 9.53 4.92
N LEU A 140 -19.32 8.39 5.46
CA LEU A 140 -20.08 7.62 6.44
C LEU A 140 -20.00 8.18 7.87
N GLY A 141 -19.12 9.17 8.12
CA GLY A 141 -18.94 9.76 9.45
C GLY A 141 -18.36 8.78 10.48
N LEU A 142 -17.55 7.82 10.04
CA LEU A 142 -16.95 6.81 10.92
C LEU A 142 -15.82 7.42 11.76
N ASP A 143 -15.89 7.21 13.07
CA ASP A 143 -14.73 7.38 13.94
C ASP A 143 -13.86 6.13 13.83
N ILE A 144 -12.82 6.21 13.01
CA ILE A 144 -11.91 5.09 12.78
C ILE A 144 -10.99 4.83 13.97
N ASP A 145 -10.95 5.65 15.02
CA ASP A 145 -10.15 5.38 16.23
C ASP A 145 -10.96 4.96 17.44
N ALA A 146 -12.29 4.97 17.34
CA ALA A 146 -13.15 4.44 18.38
C ALA A 146 -12.92 2.94 18.58
N GLU A 147 -13.00 2.50 19.83
CA GLU A 147 -13.05 1.07 20.18
C GLU A 147 -14.37 0.47 19.69
N HIS A 148 -14.30 -0.74 19.13
CA HIS A 148 -15.44 -1.50 18.65
C HIS A 148 -15.18 -3.00 18.85
N HIS A 149 -16.24 -3.74 19.17
CA HIS A 149 -16.19 -5.17 19.50
C HIS A 149 -17.44 -5.87 18.96
N ALA A 150 -17.26 -7.09 18.46
CA ALA A 150 -18.35 -7.93 18.00
C ALA A 150 -18.95 -8.70 19.19
N ASP A 151 -20.24 -8.53 19.44
CA ASP A 151 -20.96 -9.23 20.53
C ASP A 151 -21.00 -10.75 20.34
N VAL A 152 -20.90 -11.20 19.08
CA VAL A 152 -20.93 -12.61 18.68
C VAL A 152 -19.75 -12.86 17.76
N ILE A 153 -19.02 -13.94 18.02
CA ILE A 153 -17.90 -14.41 17.20
C ILE A 153 -18.17 -15.84 16.72
N PRO A 154 -17.60 -16.26 15.58
CA PRO A 154 -17.78 -17.61 15.08
C PRO A 154 -17.03 -18.65 15.94
N GLU A 155 -17.56 -19.88 16.00
CA GLU A 155 -16.93 -21.00 16.72
C GLU A 155 -15.68 -21.51 15.99
N ARG A 156 -15.65 -21.36 14.67
CA ARG A 156 -14.52 -21.67 13.79
C ARG A 156 -14.41 -20.63 12.67
N LYS A 157 -13.24 -20.53 12.04
CA LYS A 157 -13.03 -19.67 10.87
C LYS A 157 -14.14 -19.92 9.83
N PRO A 158 -14.96 -18.90 9.49
CA PRO A 158 -16.07 -19.10 8.57
C PRO A 158 -15.59 -19.37 7.14
N SER A 159 -16.30 -20.24 6.43
CA SER A 159 -15.91 -20.72 5.10
C SER A 159 -16.93 -20.30 4.05
N ALA A 160 -16.47 -19.52 3.08
CA ALA A 160 -17.32 -19.06 1.98
C ALA A 160 -17.84 -20.22 1.12
N SER A 161 -17.03 -21.27 0.95
CA SER A 161 -17.43 -22.49 0.23
C SER A 161 -18.56 -23.25 0.93
N LEU A 162 -18.56 -23.30 2.27
CA LEU A 162 -19.64 -23.89 3.05
C LEU A 162 -20.89 -23.00 2.99
N GLY A 163 -20.73 -21.69 3.05
CA GLY A 163 -21.82 -20.72 2.91
C GLY A 163 -22.54 -20.86 1.56
N ALA A 164 -21.78 -20.97 0.47
CA ALA A 164 -22.33 -21.20 -0.87
C ALA A 164 -23.13 -22.51 -0.95
N GLN A 165 -22.65 -23.59 -0.30
CA GLN A 165 -23.29 -24.90 -0.30
C GLN A 165 -24.64 -24.93 0.43
N LEU A 166 -24.90 -23.99 1.34
CA LEU A 166 -26.20 -23.87 2.01
C LEU A 166 -27.32 -23.52 1.03
N GLY A 167 -27.01 -22.91 -0.12
CA GLY A 167 -28.00 -22.54 -1.13
C GLY A 167 -29.08 -21.59 -0.62
N ALA A 168 -28.73 -20.77 0.39
CA ALA A 168 -29.65 -19.84 1.04
C ALA A 168 -30.01 -18.69 0.10
N ASP A 169 -31.28 -18.28 0.13
CA ASP A 169 -31.76 -17.10 -0.59
C ASP A 169 -31.43 -15.84 0.22
N ILE A 170 -30.25 -15.26 -0.04
CA ILE A 170 -29.78 -14.03 0.61
C ILE A 170 -30.33 -12.82 -0.14
N PRO A 171 -31.03 -11.88 0.53
CA PRO A 171 -31.45 -10.62 -0.09
C PRO A 171 -30.32 -9.92 -0.86
N SER A 172 -30.63 -9.42 -2.07
CA SER A 172 -29.63 -8.83 -2.96
C SER A 172 -28.97 -7.56 -2.40
N GLU A 173 -29.62 -6.88 -1.46
CA GLU A 173 -29.06 -5.71 -0.77
C GLU A 173 -27.79 -6.07 0.00
N TYR A 174 -27.78 -7.21 0.70
CA TYR A 174 -26.64 -7.69 1.48
C TYR A 174 -25.45 -8.09 0.60
N GLN A 175 -25.71 -8.44 -0.66
CA GLN A 175 -24.70 -8.82 -1.63
C GLN A 175 -24.11 -7.63 -2.40
N SER A 176 -24.65 -6.42 -2.20
CA SER A 176 -24.19 -5.23 -2.92
C SER A 176 -22.82 -4.75 -2.44
N ARG A 177 -22.05 -4.16 -3.37
CA ARG A 177 -20.73 -3.57 -3.05
C ARG A 177 -20.83 -2.42 -2.04
N GLU A 178 -21.94 -1.67 -2.08
CA GLU A 178 -22.21 -0.59 -1.12
C GLU A 178 -22.40 -1.15 0.28
N TYR A 179 -23.21 -2.20 0.43
CA TYR A 179 -23.43 -2.86 1.71
C TYR A 179 -22.13 -3.46 2.25
N TYR A 180 -21.41 -4.23 1.43
CA TYR A 180 -20.10 -4.78 1.77
C TYR A 180 -19.16 -3.71 2.31
N ARG A 181 -19.03 -2.56 1.61
CA ARG A 181 -18.08 -1.52 2.03
C ARG A 181 -18.49 -0.81 3.32
N SER A 182 -19.79 -0.65 3.57
CA SER A 182 -20.31 0.20 4.65
C SER A 182 -20.59 -0.54 5.95
N HIS A 183 -20.81 -1.85 5.92
CA HIS A 183 -21.20 -2.65 7.09
C HIS A 183 -20.10 -3.63 7.50
N SER A 184 -20.04 -3.97 8.78
CA SER A 184 -19.14 -5.00 9.31
C SER A 184 -19.69 -6.41 9.12
N PRO A 185 -18.83 -7.44 9.17
CA PRO A 185 -19.30 -8.83 9.20
C PRO A 185 -20.30 -9.12 10.32
N ALA A 186 -20.09 -8.56 11.52
CA ALA A 186 -20.99 -8.73 12.66
C ALA A 186 -22.37 -8.09 12.40
N GLU A 187 -22.41 -6.94 11.71
CA GLU A 187 -23.66 -6.31 11.29
C GLU A 187 -24.41 -7.16 10.25
N LEU A 188 -23.70 -7.72 9.26
CA LEU A 188 -24.33 -8.65 8.32
C LEU A 188 -24.83 -9.90 9.03
N TRP A 189 -24.04 -10.50 9.92
CA TRP A 189 -24.47 -11.67 10.68
C TRP A 189 -25.79 -11.41 11.41
N LYS A 190 -25.87 -10.27 12.10
CA LYS A 190 -27.08 -9.84 12.82
C LYS A 190 -28.27 -9.63 11.88
N ALA A 191 -28.04 -9.04 10.70
CA ALA A 191 -29.08 -8.86 9.69
C ALA A 191 -29.59 -10.22 9.17
N LEU A 192 -28.70 -11.15 8.83
CA LEU A 192 -29.05 -12.49 8.37
C LEU A 192 -29.79 -13.31 9.45
N ARG A 193 -29.43 -13.15 10.73
CA ARG A 193 -30.18 -13.79 11.85
C ARG A 193 -31.59 -13.26 12.01
N ALA A 194 -31.87 -12.04 11.56
CA ALA A 194 -33.21 -11.46 11.59
C ALA A 194 -34.09 -11.96 10.43
N GLU A 195 -33.50 -12.58 9.40
CA GLU A 195 -34.24 -13.13 8.26
C GLU A 195 -35.00 -14.40 8.63
N SER A 196 -36.33 -14.35 8.50
CA SER A 196 -37.18 -15.51 8.80
C SER A 196 -36.91 -16.73 7.92
N SER A 197 -36.41 -16.53 6.70
CA SER A 197 -36.00 -17.60 5.79
C SER A 197 -34.75 -18.35 6.27
N LEU A 198 -33.95 -17.75 7.14
CA LEU A 198 -32.67 -18.27 7.63
C LEU A 198 -32.74 -18.78 9.08
N SER A 199 -33.92 -18.76 9.71
CA SER A 199 -34.08 -19.11 11.14
C SER A 199 -33.71 -20.56 11.48
N GLY A 200 -33.64 -21.44 10.46
CA GLY A 200 -33.25 -22.84 10.62
C GLY A 200 -31.73 -23.07 10.67
N LEU A 201 -30.93 -22.07 10.32
CA LEU A 201 -29.47 -22.17 10.33
C LEU A 201 -28.92 -21.99 11.75
N SER A 202 -27.82 -22.67 12.05
CA SER A 202 -26.98 -22.43 13.22
C SER A 202 -26.22 -21.10 13.09
N ASP A 203 -25.69 -20.60 14.20
CA ASP A 203 -24.90 -19.37 14.21
C ASP A 203 -23.65 -19.47 13.32
N GLN A 204 -22.99 -20.63 13.31
CA GLN A 204 -21.84 -20.89 12.45
C GLN A 204 -22.21 -20.97 10.97
N GLU A 205 -23.35 -21.55 10.61
CA GLU A 205 -23.83 -21.56 9.22
C GLU A 205 -24.14 -20.15 8.72
N VAL A 206 -24.67 -19.27 9.58
CA VAL A 206 -24.86 -17.85 9.22
C VAL A 206 -23.51 -17.14 9.07
N TRP A 207 -22.51 -17.46 9.87
CA TRP A 207 -21.15 -16.95 9.65
C TRP A 207 -20.54 -17.43 8.33
N ASP A 208 -20.79 -18.69 7.94
CA ASP A 208 -20.36 -19.19 6.62
C ASP A 208 -21.06 -18.41 5.48
N LEU A 209 -22.34 -18.03 5.64
CA LEU A 209 -23.02 -17.12 4.70
C LEU A 209 -22.39 -15.72 4.66
N VAL A 210 -21.95 -15.17 5.80
CA VAL A 210 -21.23 -13.89 5.85
C VAL A 210 -19.94 -13.98 5.03
N ALA A 211 -19.15 -15.04 5.22
CA ALA A 211 -17.94 -15.28 4.42
C ALA A 211 -18.24 -15.40 2.93
N PHE A 212 -19.33 -16.08 2.56
CA PHE A 212 -19.77 -16.18 1.16
C PHE A 212 -20.10 -14.81 0.56
N VAL A 213 -20.85 -13.97 1.29
CA VAL A 213 -21.17 -12.59 0.85
C VAL A 213 -19.91 -11.74 0.74
N TRP A 214 -18.97 -11.85 1.67
CA TRP A 214 -17.67 -11.17 1.62
C TRP A 214 -16.85 -11.61 0.40
N GLN A 215 -16.79 -12.91 0.10
CA GLN A 215 -16.10 -13.44 -1.08
C GLN A 215 -16.70 -12.90 -2.37
N SER A 216 -18.03 -12.79 -2.47
CA SER A 216 -18.69 -12.31 -3.70
C SER A 216 -18.33 -10.87 -4.08
N ASN A 217 -17.76 -10.10 -3.13
CA ASN A 217 -17.31 -8.72 -3.32
C ASN A 217 -15.80 -8.59 -3.53
N THR A 218 -15.11 -9.72 -3.70
CA THR A 218 -13.66 -9.82 -3.87
C THR A 218 -13.33 -10.65 -5.11
N THR A 219 -12.20 -10.37 -5.78
CA THR A 219 -11.69 -11.21 -6.88
C THR A 219 -10.36 -11.87 -6.51
N PRO A 220 -9.98 -13.00 -7.15
CA PRO A 220 -8.65 -13.61 -6.95
C PRO A 220 -7.49 -12.65 -7.27
N GLN A 221 -7.70 -11.73 -8.21
CA GLN A 221 -6.71 -10.71 -8.54
C GLN A 221 -6.55 -9.71 -7.37
N ASP A 222 -7.65 -9.28 -6.75
CA ASP A 222 -7.59 -8.39 -5.58
C ASP A 222 -6.86 -9.07 -4.42
N LEU A 223 -7.10 -10.36 -4.18
CA LEU A 223 -6.39 -11.11 -3.14
C LEU A 223 -4.88 -11.20 -3.42
N SER A 224 -4.48 -11.46 -4.67
CA SER A 224 -3.07 -11.53 -5.07
C SER A 224 -2.36 -10.18 -4.94
N VAL A 225 -3.01 -9.09 -5.38
CA VAL A 225 -2.47 -7.73 -5.22
C VAL A 225 -2.37 -7.35 -3.75
N GLY A 226 -3.45 -7.60 -2.98
CA GLY A 226 -3.50 -7.32 -1.55
C GLY A 226 -2.42 -8.07 -0.77
N GLN A 227 -2.20 -9.35 -1.08
CA GLN A 227 -1.14 -10.15 -0.47
C GLN A 227 0.25 -9.56 -0.75
N GLN A 228 0.55 -9.21 -1.99
CA GLN A 228 1.86 -8.64 -2.36
C GLN A 228 2.11 -7.32 -1.63
N LEU A 229 1.09 -6.45 -1.58
CA LEU A 229 1.16 -5.18 -0.87
C LEU A 229 1.31 -5.39 0.64
N TYR A 230 0.57 -6.33 1.23
CA TYR A 230 0.64 -6.65 2.65
C TYR A 230 2.03 -7.17 3.05
N THR A 231 2.54 -8.16 2.31
CA THR A 231 3.88 -8.73 2.56
C THR A 231 4.97 -7.65 2.48
N THR A 232 4.85 -6.72 1.52
CA THR A 232 5.84 -5.67 1.32
C THR A 232 5.74 -4.56 2.37
N ASN A 233 4.53 -4.19 2.79
CA ASN A 233 4.29 -2.92 3.48
C ASN A 233 3.68 -3.06 4.89
N CYS A 234 3.16 -4.23 5.26
CA CYS A 234 2.38 -4.41 6.48
C CYS A 234 2.96 -5.48 7.40
N ALA A 235 3.47 -6.59 6.83
CA ALA A 235 3.92 -7.77 7.58
C ALA A 235 5.08 -7.48 8.55
N ALA A 236 5.91 -6.46 8.29
CA ALA A 236 7.01 -6.09 9.17
C ALA A 236 6.54 -5.69 10.58
N CYS A 237 5.31 -5.17 10.70
CA CYS A 237 4.67 -4.85 11.99
C CYS A 237 3.56 -5.85 12.34
N HIS A 238 2.72 -6.22 11.38
CA HIS A 238 1.53 -7.05 11.63
C HIS A 238 1.78 -8.57 11.55
N GLY A 239 2.99 -9.00 11.19
CA GLY A 239 3.33 -10.41 11.00
C GLY A 239 2.86 -10.97 9.65
N GLU A 240 3.51 -12.01 9.13
CA GLU A 240 3.09 -12.68 7.89
C GLU A 240 1.74 -13.39 8.06
N THR A 241 1.44 -13.84 9.28
CA THR A 241 0.19 -14.52 9.66
C THR A 241 -0.89 -13.54 10.14
N GLY A 242 -0.59 -12.23 10.20
CA GLY A 242 -1.52 -11.22 10.69
C GLY A 242 -1.66 -11.14 12.21
N ALA A 243 -0.85 -11.88 12.98
CA ALA A 243 -0.99 -11.99 14.43
C ALA A 243 -0.46 -10.77 15.23
N GLY A 244 -0.08 -9.68 14.56
CA GLY A 244 0.48 -8.50 15.22
C GLY A 244 1.89 -8.73 15.76
N ASP A 245 2.57 -9.79 15.33
CA ASP A 245 3.86 -10.29 15.82
C ASP A 245 5.01 -10.06 14.83
N GLY A 246 4.89 -9.01 14.00
CA GLY A 246 5.93 -8.65 13.04
C GLY A 246 7.26 -8.34 13.72
N VAL A 247 8.36 -8.38 12.95
CA VAL A 247 9.72 -8.18 13.48
C VAL A 247 9.94 -6.85 14.22
N PHE A 248 9.09 -5.84 13.98
CA PHE A 248 9.11 -4.56 14.70
C PHE A 248 7.96 -4.36 15.70
N ALA A 249 7.12 -5.37 15.94
CA ALA A 249 5.98 -5.27 16.84
C ALA A 249 6.41 -4.95 18.29
N ASP A 250 7.39 -5.67 18.82
CA ASP A 250 7.91 -5.48 20.18
C ASP A 250 8.50 -4.10 20.41
N GLU A 251 9.09 -3.47 19.38
CA GLU A 251 9.65 -2.12 19.47
C GLU A 251 8.56 -1.04 19.59
N LEU A 252 7.33 -1.36 19.16
CA LEU A 252 6.16 -0.48 19.28
C LEU A 252 5.40 -0.68 20.60
N ASP A 253 5.53 -1.82 21.27
CA ASP A 253 4.79 -2.15 22.51
C ASP A 253 5.47 -1.64 23.80
N GLN A 254 6.67 -1.04 23.71
CA GLN A 254 7.45 -0.67 24.91
C GLN A 254 7.37 0.82 25.30
N PRO A 255 7.01 1.15 26.56
CA PRO A 255 7.27 2.47 27.11
C PRO A 255 8.78 2.66 27.31
N LYS A 256 9.39 3.62 26.62
CA LYS A 256 10.86 3.84 26.71
C LYS A 256 11.28 4.25 28.13
N THR A 257 12.05 3.41 28.82
CA THR A 257 12.80 3.80 30.04
C THR A 257 14.28 4.05 29.70
N GLY A 258 14.81 5.25 29.94
CA GLY A 258 16.26 5.53 29.85
C GLY A 258 16.66 6.88 29.22
N GLU A 259 17.97 7.18 29.21
CA GLU A 259 18.61 8.48 28.84
C GLU A 259 18.42 8.93 27.37
N HIS A 260 17.70 8.15 26.56
CA HIS A 260 17.30 8.50 25.18
C HIS A 260 15.85 9.01 25.08
N ALA A 261 15.30 9.56 26.17
CA ALA A 261 13.99 10.23 26.21
C ALA A 261 13.89 11.51 25.34
N GLY A 262 14.95 11.90 24.62
CA GLY A 262 15.03 13.15 23.88
C GLY A 262 14.77 13.08 22.38
N MET A 263 14.53 11.91 21.78
CA MET A 263 14.28 11.78 20.33
C MET A 263 12.91 11.18 20.01
N GLN A 264 12.18 11.93 19.19
CA GLN A 264 10.74 11.93 18.97
C GLN A 264 10.22 10.70 18.20
N THR A 265 9.73 9.71 18.93
CA THR A 265 8.59 8.86 18.54
C THR A 265 7.79 8.45 19.78
N GLY A 266 6.51 8.87 19.80
CA GLY A 266 5.36 8.37 20.56
C GLY A 266 5.54 7.86 22.00
N GLU A 267 5.12 8.65 22.98
CA GLU A 267 4.95 8.22 24.38
C GLU A 267 3.80 7.21 24.61
N MET A 268 3.09 6.76 23.57
CA MET A 268 1.95 5.85 23.66
C MET A 268 1.76 5.15 22.31
N THR A 269 2.54 4.12 22.01
CA THR A 269 2.24 3.26 20.85
C THR A 269 1.65 1.96 21.35
N THR A 270 0.44 1.64 20.89
CA THR A 270 -0.17 0.33 21.07
C THR A 270 0.46 -0.68 20.12
N ALA A 271 0.49 -1.94 20.55
CA ALA A 271 0.88 -3.05 19.70
C ALA A 271 0.08 -3.05 18.36
N PRO A 272 0.70 -3.49 17.25
CA PRO A 272 -0.01 -3.70 16.00
C PRO A 272 -1.24 -4.59 16.21
N THR A 273 -2.34 -4.27 15.51
CA THR A 273 -3.56 -5.09 15.56
C THR A 273 -3.26 -6.54 15.15
N ASP A 274 -3.72 -7.47 15.99
CA ASP A 274 -3.83 -8.89 15.66
C ASP A 274 -5.09 -9.09 14.80
N PHE A 275 -4.89 -9.32 13.50
CA PHE A 275 -5.95 -9.56 12.54
C PHE A 275 -6.56 -10.96 12.64
N THR A 276 -6.01 -11.84 13.48
CA THR A 276 -6.56 -13.18 13.74
C THR A 276 -7.59 -13.17 14.87
N GLU A 277 -7.58 -12.14 15.74
CA GLU A 277 -8.55 -11.95 16.81
C GLU A 277 -9.92 -11.45 16.29
N PRO A 278 -10.97 -12.29 16.32
CA PRO A 278 -12.23 -12.00 15.63
C PRO A 278 -13.03 -10.86 16.26
N GLU A 279 -12.91 -10.65 17.58
CA GLU A 279 -13.74 -9.69 18.32
C GLU A 279 -13.62 -8.26 17.77
N HIS A 280 -12.41 -7.81 17.45
CA HIS A 280 -12.17 -6.46 16.92
C HIS A 280 -12.34 -6.40 15.40
N VAL A 281 -11.87 -7.42 14.67
CA VAL A 281 -11.83 -7.37 13.21
C VAL A 281 -13.23 -7.53 12.62
N LEU A 282 -14.06 -8.42 13.17
CA LEU A 282 -15.43 -8.65 12.68
C LEU A 282 -16.39 -7.50 13.00
N ALA A 283 -16.02 -6.59 13.90
CA ALA A 283 -16.76 -5.38 14.22
C ALA A 283 -16.42 -4.21 13.27
N ALA A 284 -15.29 -4.27 12.57
CA ALA A 284 -14.89 -3.25 11.61
C ALA A 284 -15.61 -3.42 10.26
N SER A 285 -16.09 -2.34 9.67
CA SER A 285 -16.49 -2.34 8.25
C SER A 285 -15.27 -2.24 7.33
N PRO A 286 -15.35 -2.69 6.07
CA PRO A 286 -14.28 -2.45 5.09
C PRO A 286 -13.93 -0.97 4.91
N ALA A 287 -14.90 -0.05 5.01
CA ALA A 287 -14.64 1.39 5.03
C ALA A 287 -13.80 1.83 6.24
N HIS A 288 -14.03 1.25 7.43
CA HIS A 288 -13.19 1.49 8.60
C HIS A 288 -11.73 1.08 8.32
N LEU A 289 -11.51 -0.14 7.83
CA LEU A 289 -10.17 -0.65 7.52
C LEU A 289 -9.49 0.18 6.44
N GLN A 290 -10.22 0.58 5.40
CA GLN A 290 -9.74 1.50 4.38
C GLN A 290 -9.28 2.83 5.00
N GLY A 291 -10.08 3.41 5.90
CA GLY A 291 -9.75 4.64 6.59
C GLY A 291 -8.47 4.53 7.42
N LYS A 292 -8.29 3.43 8.15
CA LYS A 292 -7.05 3.13 8.89
C LYS A 292 -5.83 3.06 7.97
N ILE A 293 -5.92 2.41 6.81
CA ILE A 293 -4.81 2.35 5.84
C ILE A 293 -4.49 3.74 5.29
N LEU A 294 -5.51 4.49 4.85
CA LEU A 294 -5.32 5.80 4.23
C LEU A 294 -4.68 6.82 5.18
N ARG A 295 -5.17 6.88 6.42
CA ARG A 295 -4.83 7.92 7.39
C ARG A 295 -3.80 7.48 8.44
N GLY A 296 -3.62 6.17 8.64
CA GLY A 296 -2.91 5.63 9.81
C GLY A 296 -3.79 5.64 11.06
N GLY A 297 -3.30 5.03 12.16
CA GLY A 297 -3.96 5.01 13.46
C GLY A 297 -3.49 6.16 14.36
N MET A 298 -4.42 6.95 14.91
CA MET A 298 -4.04 7.98 15.89
C MET A 298 -3.63 7.30 17.19
N GLY A 299 -2.56 7.78 17.82
CA GLY A 299 -2.05 7.17 19.04
C GLY A 299 -1.45 5.78 18.81
N THR A 300 -1.17 5.41 17.56
CA THR A 300 -0.43 4.19 17.22
C THR A 300 0.84 4.53 16.43
N GLY A 301 1.70 3.53 16.22
CA GLY A 301 2.85 3.64 15.32
C GLY A 301 2.51 3.46 13.84
N MET A 302 1.23 3.28 13.48
CA MET A 302 0.81 2.93 12.13
C MET A 302 0.93 4.14 11.18
N PRO A 303 1.75 4.05 10.12
CA PRO A 303 1.92 5.14 9.16
C PRO A 303 0.69 5.31 8.26
N TYR A 304 0.58 6.49 7.64
CA TYR A 304 -0.41 6.78 6.62
C TYR A 304 0.06 6.29 5.24
N TRP A 305 -0.85 5.67 4.46
CA TRP A 305 -0.54 5.09 3.14
C TRP A 305 -1.31 5.74 1.98
N GLY A 306 -2.17 6.73 2.22
CA GLY A 306 -2.99 7.36 1.18
C GLY A 306 -2.22 7.94 -0.04
N PRO A 307 -1.01 8.52 0.14
CA PRO A 307 -0.17 8.94 -0.98
C PRO A 307 0.61 7.81 -1.66
N ILE A 308 0.60 6.60 -1.09
CA ILE A 308 1.39 5.45 -1.55
C ILE A 308 0.55 4.49 -2.39
N PHE A 309 -0.70 4.23 -2.00
CA PHE A 309 -1.55 3.28 -2.71
C PHE A 309 -2.64 4.00 -3.54
N THR A 310 -3.00 3.42 -4.68
CA THR A 310 -4.23 3.80 -5.38
C THR A 310 -5.47 3.37 -4.58
N GLU A 311 -6.65 3.83 -4.99
CA GLU A 311 -7.88 3.40 -4.34
C GLU A 311 -8.09 1.88 -4.51
N GLU A 312 -7.84 1.35 -5.72
CA GLU A 312 -7.95 -0.07 -6.04
C GLU A 312 -6.97 -0.90 -5.21
N GLN A 313 -5.71 -0.46 -5.10
CA GLN A 313 -4.70 -1.11 -4.27
C GLN A 313 -5.10 -1.13 -2.78
N THR A 314 -5.70 -0.04 -2.30
CA THR A 314 -6.21 0.04 -0.92
C THR A 314 -7.37 -0.94 -0.69
N TRP A 315 -8.29 -1.05 -1.64
CA TRP A 315 -9.39 -2.03 -1.55
C TRP A 315 -8.90 -3.49 -1.67
N ALA A 316 -7.88 -3.75 -2.49
CA ALA A 316 -7.24 -5.05 -2.58
C ALA A 316 -6.57 -5.44 -1.25
N LEU A 317 -5.90 -4.50 -0.58
CA LEU A 317 -5.40 -4.71 0.79
C LEU A 317 -6.52 -5.06 1.76
N VAL A 318 -7.63 -4.29 1.77
CA VAL A 318 -8.78 -4.57 2.64
C VAL A 318 -9.37 -5.97 2.36
N ALA A 319 -9.50 -6.34 1.09
CA ALA A 319 -9.95 -7.68 0.70
C ALA A 319 -9.03 -8.78 1.23
N TYR A 320 -7.71 -8.57 1.14
CA TYR A 320 -6.72 -9.50 1.67
C TYR A 320 -6.75 -9.60 3.20
N LEU A 321 -6.97 -8.50 3.94
CA LEU A 321 -7.08 -8.56 5.40
C LEU A 321 -8.22 -9.48 5.88
N TRP A 322 -9.31 -9.59 5.11
CA TRP A 322 -10.40 -10.51 5.44
C TRP A 322 -10.01 -11.99 5.34
N THR A 323 -8.91 -12.33 4.64
CA THR A 323 -8.39 -13.71 4.60
C THR A 323 -7.89 -14.20 5.95
N PHE A 324 -7.57 -13.31 6.90
CA PHE A 324 -7.24 -13.72 8.27
C PHE A 324 -8.48 -14.22 9.02
N GLN A 325 -9.67 -13.69 8.69
CA GLN A 325 -10.94 -14.02 9.34
C GLN A 325 -11.78 -15.05 8.59
N PHE A 326 -11.67 -15.15 7.26
CA PHE A 326 -12.49 -16.04 6.44
C PHE A 326 -11.65 -16.98 5.57
N GLU A 327 -12.15 -18.19 5.36
CA GLU A 327 -11.66 -19.09 4.31
C GLU A 327 -12.36 -18.71 3.01
N LEU A 328 -11.64 -18.00 2.13
CA LEU A 328 -12.10 -17.60 0.81
C LEU A 328 -11.56 -18.57 -0.24
N GLU A 329 -12.38 -18.98 -1.21
CA GLU A 329 -11.96 -19.75 -2.37
C GLU A 329 -10.94 -18.96 -3.19
N ASP A 330 -9.93 -19.66 -3.73
CA ASP A 330 -8.77 -19.08 -4.42
C ASP A 330 -7.89 -18.13 -3.57
N GLY A 331 -8.02 -18.17 -2.25
CA GLY A 331 -6.99 -17.65 -1.35
C GLY A 331 -5.68 -18.47 -1.47
N PRO A 332 -4.50 -17.83 -1.38
CA PRO A 332 -3.21 -18.54 -1.36
C PRO A 332 -3.08 -19.54 -0.21
#